data_AF-A0A948B3J5-F1
#
_entry.id   AF-A0A948B3J5-F1
#
_cell.length_a   1.000
_cell.length_b   1.000
_cell.length_c   1.000
_cell.angle_alpha   90.00
_cell.angle_beta   90.00
_cell.angle_gamma   90.00
#
_symmetry.space_group_name_H-M   'P 1'
#
loop_
_entity.id
_entity.type
_entity.pdbx_description
1 polymer ?
#
loop_
_entity_poly.entity_id
_entity_poly.type
_entity_poly.pdbx_seq_one_letter_code
_entity_poly.pdbx_strand_id
1 'polypeptide(L)'
;MRLSPDQMIFWQHGVFKLNATLVFTWGLMLVLAVGSKLITRKFSTGLKRSRWQNLLEIIVTAIEKQIEEVGLRHPRKYLGFLGTLFLFVALSALCTVIPGYEPPTGSLSTTAALALCVMVAVPLFGIEEQGVGGYLKSYVKPTFIMLPFNIISELSRTL
;
A
#
# COMPACT_ATOMS: atom_id res chain seq x y z
N MET A 1 -0.62 21.32 -21.50
CA MET A 1 0.04 20.17 -20.83
C MET A 1 -0.88 19.69 -19.73
N ARG A 2 -1.36 18.43 -19.79
CA ARG A 2 -2.19 17.83 -18.73
C ARG A 2 -1.24 17.20 -17.72
N LEU A 3 -1.24 17.70 -16.49
CA LEU A 3 -0.23 17.34 -15.48
C LEU A 3 -0.71 16.21 -14.55
N SER A 4 -2.01 15.92 -14.49
CA SER A 4 -2.54 14.96 -13.52
C SER A 4 -3.93 14.38 -13.92
N PRO A 5 -4.20 13.06 -13.71
CA PRO A 5 -5.48 12.40 -14.04
C PRO A 5 -6.70 13.00 -13.32
N ASP A 6 -6.47 13.69 -12.21
CA ASP A 6 -7.46 14.42 -11.41
C ASP A 6 -8.08 15.63 -12.14
N GLN A 7 -7.53 16.05 -13.28
CA GLN A 7 -8.12 17.10 -14.11
C GLN A 7 -9.20 16.58 -15.07
N MET A 8 -9.31 15.26 -15.28
CA MET A 8 -10.37 14.66 -16.09
C MET A 8 -11.61 14.38 -15.24
N ILE A 9 -12.49 15.39 -15.18
CA ILE A 9 -13.78 15.32 -14.49
C ILE A 9 -14.81 14.70 -15.45
N PHE A 10 -15.27 13.48 -15.19
CA PHE A 10 -16.32 12.81 -15.96
C PHE A 10 -17.73 13.26 -15.58
N TRP A 11 -17.94 13.60 -14.31
CA TRP A 11 -19.24 14.05 -13.82
C TRP A 11 -19.04 14.95 -12.60
N GLN A 12 -19.77 16.07 -12.53
CA GLN A 12 -19.76 16.97 -11.38
C GLN A 12 -21.19 17.32 -10.97
N HIS A 13 -21.57 16.95 -9.75
CA HIS A 13 -22.82 17.39 -9.14
C HIS A 13 -22.52 18.00 -7.77
N GLY A 14 -22.51 19.33 -7.71
CA GLY A 14 -22.17 20.09 -6.50
C GLY A 14 -20.75 19.80 -5.99
N VAL A 15 -20.66 19.22 -4.79
CA VAL A 15 -19.41 18.91 -4.07
C VAL A 15 -18.75 17.61 -4.56
N PHE A 16 -19.49 16.75 -5.28
CA PHE A 16 -18.98 15.47 -5.77
C PHE A 16 -18.44 15.62 -7.19
N LYS A 17 -17.12 15.47 -7.34
CA LYS A 17 -16.41 15.41 -8.62
C LYS A 17 -15.97 13.98 -8.88
N LEU A 18 -16.50 13.38 -9.95
CA LEU A 18 -16.15 12.05 -10.40
C LEU A 18 -15.00 12.17 -11.41
N ASN A 19 -13.78 12.01 -10.90
CA ASN A 19 -12.56 12.13 -11.70
C ASN A 19 -12.14 10.77 -12.28
N ALA A 20 -11.36 10.80 -13.37
CA ALA A 20 -10.73 9.61 -13.95
C ALA A 20 -9.96 8.80 -12.90
N THR A 21 -9.25 9.48 -12.01
CA THR A 21 -8.57 8.88 -10.84
C THR A 21 -9.48 7.99 -10.00
N LEU A 22 -10.71 8.44 -9.71
CA LEU A 22 -11.65 7.67 -8.88
C LEU A 22 -12.11 6.41 -9.61
N VAL A 23 -12.42 6.54 -10.90
CA VAL A 23 -12.85 5.43 -11.74
C VAL A 23 -11.76 4.37 -11.86
N PHE A 24 -10.52 4.77 -12.16
CA PHE A 24 -9.39 3.83 -12.26
C PHE A 24 -9.02 3.22 -10.91
N THR A 25 -9.09 3.99 -9.82
CA THR A 25 -8.87 3.45 -8.45
C THR A 25 -9.92 2.40 -8.10
N TRP A 26 -11.20 2.68 -8.35
CA TRP A 26 -12.28 1.71 -8.09
C TRP A 26 -12.19 0.48 -8.98
N GLY A 27 -11.88 0.67 -10.27
CA GLY A 27 -11.64 -0.44 -11.19
C GLY A 27 -10.52 -1.36 -10.71
N LEU A 28 -9.38 -0.76 -10.31
CA LEU A 28 -8.23 -1.52 -9.83
C LEU A 28 -8.51 -2.23 -8.50
N MET A 29 -9.19 -1.57 -7.55
CA MET A 29 -9.64 -2.20 -6.31
C MET A 29 -10.62 -3.34 -6.57
N LEU A 30 -11.54 -3.19 -7.52
CA LEU A 30 -12.47 -4.25 -7.91
C LEU A 30 -11.72 -5.44 -8.50
N VAL A 31 -10.76 -5.21 -9.40
CA VAL A 31 -9.92 -6.27 -9.97
C VAL A 31 -9.14 -7.00 -8.88
N LEU A 32 -8.52 -6.29 -7.93
CA LEU A 32 -7.81 -6.90 -6.81
C LEU A 32 -8.75 -7.70 -5.89
N ALA A 33 -9.89 -7.13 -5.51
CA ALA A 33 -10.84 -7.76 -4.59
C ALA A 33 -11.52 -8.98 -5.22
N VAL A 34 -11.97 -8.87 -6.46
CA VAL A 34 -12.59 -9.97 -7.21
C VAL A 34 -11.54 -11.03 -7.54
N GLY A 35 -10.34 -10.63 -7.99
CA GLY A 35 -9.23 -11.54 -8.25
C GLY A 35 -8.86 -12.34 -7.00
N SER A 36 -8.67 -11.65 -5.87
CA SER A 36 -8.42 -12.30 -4.58
C SER A 36 -9.55 -13.27 -4.22
N LYS A 37 -10.82 -12.84 -4.26
CA LYS A 37 -11.97 -13.70 -3.94
C LYS A 37 -12.10 -14.90 -4.86
N LEU A 38 -11.86 -14.76 -6.16
CA LEU A 38 -11.97 -15.84 -7.12
C LEU A 38 -10.88 -16.89 -6.91
N ILE A 39 -9.65 -16.46 -6.62
CA ILE A 39 -8.53 -17.38 -6.43
C ILE A 39 -8.63 -18.06 -5.06
N THR A 40 -8.98 -17.32 -4.01
CA THR A 40 -9.15 -17.87 -2.65
C THR A 40 -10.38 -18.79 -2.52
N ARG A 41 -11.43 -18.61 -3.33
CA ARG A 41 -12.63 -19.46 -3.32
C ARG A 41 -12.38 -20.93 -3.68
N LYS A 42 -11.31 -21.22 -4.42
CA LYS A 42 -10.93 -22.59 -4.79
C LYS A 42 -9.63 -23.01 -4.11
N PHE A 43 -9.43 -22.66 -2.84
CA PHE A 43 -8.35 -23.26 -2.05
C PHE A 43 -8.65 -24.75 -1.82
N SER A 44 -8.09 -25.58 -2.71
CA SER A 44 -7.97 -27.00 -2.47
C SER A 44 -6.82 -27.22 -1.48
N THR A 45 -7.15 -27.69 -0.29
CA THR A 45 -6.19 -28.08 0.76
C THR A 45 -5.49 -29.42 0.47
N GLY A 46 -5.69 -30.00 -0.73
CA GLY A 46 -5.09 -31.25 -1.16
C GLY A 46 -3.82 -31.10 -2.00
N LEU A 47 -3.15 -32.22 -2.28
CA LEU A 47 -1.89 -32.32 -3.04
C LEU A 47 -1.94 -31.79 -4.50
N LYS A 48 -3.14 -31.56 -5.06
CA LYS A 48 -3.32 -30.97 -6.40
C LYS A 48 -3.48 -29.46 -6.30
N ARG A 49 -2.35 -28.73 -6.17
CA ARG A 49 -2.35 -27.26 -6.23
C ARG A 49 -2.79 -26.78 -7.62
N SER A 50 -3.71 -25.82 -7.65
CA SER A 50 -4.11 -25.15 -8.90
C SER A 50 -3.00 -24.20 -9.37
N ARG A 51 -2.79 -24.06 -10.68
CA ARG A 51 -1.78 -23.13 -11.26
C ARG A 51 -1.90 -21.70 -10.71
N TRP A 52 -3.14 -21.27 -10.44
CA TRP A 52 -3.45 -19.95 -9.86
C TRP A 52 -3.07 -19.80 -8.39
N GLN A 53 -3.17 -20.88 -7.60
CA GLN A 53 -2.70 -20.87 -6.21
C GLN A 53 -1.17 -20.76 -6.17
N ASN A 54 -0.49 -21.51 -7.03
CA ASN A 54 0.98 -21.46 -7.11
C ASN A 54 1.47 -20.06 -7.48
N LEU A 55 0.81 -19.39 -8.42
CA LEU A 55 1.15 -18.01 -8.77
C LEU A 55 0.95 -17.06 -7.58
N LEU A 56 -0.17 -17.16 -6.85
CA LEU A 56 -0.39 -16.34 -5.66
C LEU A 56 0.63 -16.62 -4.55
N GLU A 57 0.97 -17.89 -4.32
CA GLU A 57 1.98 -18.27 -3.34
C GLU A 57 3.33 -17.64 -3.68
N ILE A 58 3.75 -17.71 -4.96
CA ILE A 58 4.96 -17.04 -5.44
C ILE A 58 4.89 -15.52 -5.16
N ILE A 59 3.77 -14.87 -5.46
CA ILE A 59 3.61 -13.42 -5.23
C ILE A 59 3.68 -13.11 -3.73
N VAL A 60 2.92 -13.82 -2.89
CA VAL A 60 2.89 -13.57 -1.44
C VAL A 60 4.26 -13.84 -0.81
N THR A 61 4.92 -14.93 -1.17
CA THR A 61 6.26 -15.25 -0.68
C THR A 61 7.30 -14.25 -1.19
N ALA A 62 7.17 -13.73 -2.42
CA ALA A 62 8.04 -12.66 -2.90
C ALA A 62 7.88 -11.38 -2.07
N ILE A 63 6.64 -10.99 -1.74
CA ILE A 63 6.36 -9.84 -0.87
C ILE A 63 6.91 -10.11 0.54
N GLU A 64 6.66 -11.30 1.10
CA GLU A 64 7.14 -11.69 2.44
C GLU A 64 8.67 -11.55 2.52
N LYS A 65 9.37 -12.07 1.50
CA LYS A 65 10.83 -11.98 1.40
C LYS A 65 11.30 -10.53 1.27
N GLN A 66 10.62 -9.71 0.47
CA GLN A 66 10.98 -8.31 0.32
C GLN A 66 10.82 -7.51 1.63
N ILE A 67 9.79 -7.84 2.42
CA ILE A 67 9.58 -7.25 3.75
C ILE A 67 10.69 -7.70 4.71
N GLU A 68 11.07 -8.97 4.66
CA GLU A 68 12.17 -9.53 5.47
C GLU A 68 13.51 -8.89 5.14
N GLU A 69 13.82 -8.68 3.86
CA GLU A 69 15.05 -8.04 3.37
C GLU A 69 15.17 -6.58 3.83
N VAL A 70 14.05 -5.89 4.08
CA VAL A 70 14.02 -4.51 4.64
C VAL A 70 14.32 -4.50 6.15
N GLY A 71 14.39 -5.66 6.81
CA GLY A 71 14.79 -5.80 8.21
C GLY A 71 13.64 -5.93 9.20
N LEU A 72 12.40 -6.16 8.73
CA LEU A 72 11.25 -6.43 9.58
C LEU A 72 11.26 -7.90 10.03
N ARG A 73 11.44 -8.13 11.34
CA ARG A 73 11.63 -9.47 11.93
C ARG A 73 10.43 -10.41 11.79
N HIS A 74 9.23 -9.87 11.65
CA HIS A 74 7.99 -10.64 11.55
C HIS A 74 7.21 -10.23 10.29
N PRO A 75 7.71 -10.53 9.08
CA PRO A 75 7.16 -10.01 7.81
C PRO A 75 5.67 -10.35 7.64
N ARG A 76 5.23 -11.51 8.15
CA ARG A 76 3.82 -11.93 8.12
C ARG A 76 2.85 -11.00 8.83
N LYS A 77 3.30 -10.31 9.88
CA LYS A 77 2.48 -9.32 10.59
C LYS A 77 2.15 -8.13 9.69
N TYR A 78 3.10 -7.76 8.84
CA TYR A 78 3.02 -6.61 7.95
C TYR A 78 2.42 -6.93 6.57
N LEU A 79 2.37 -8.22 6.21
CA LEU A 79 1.90 -8.67 4.89
C LEU A 79 0.53 -8.11 4.50
N GLY A 80 -0.41 -8.01 5.44
CA GLY A 80 -1.75 -7.50 5.15
C GLY A 80 -1.74 -6.05 4.64
N PHE A 81 -0.97 -5.18 5.29
CA PHE A 81 -0.89 -3.76 4.92
C PHE A 81 0.13 -3.50 3.82
N LEU A 82 1.38 -3.92 4.02
CA LEU A 82 2.44 -3.70 3.04
C LEU A 82 2.19 -4.47 1.75
N GLY A 83 1.63 -5.68 1.83
CA GLY A 83 1.31 -6.47 0.65
C GLY A 83 0.17 -5.90 -0.17
N THR A 84 -0.86 -5.32 0.46
CA THR A 84 -1.95 -4.66 -0.28
C THR A 84 -1.46 -3.38 -0.96
N LEU A 85 -0.65 -2.56 -0.29
CA LEU A 85 0.01 -1.41 -0.88
C LEU A 85 0.90 -1.80 -2.06
N PHE A 86 1.73 -2.83 -1.87
CA PHE A 86 2.61 -3.33 -2.92
C PHE A 86 1.83 -3.79 -4.14
N LEU A 87 0.80 -4.63 -3.95
CA LEU A 87 -0.04 -5.12 -5.04
C LEU A 87 -0.79 -3.99 -5.74
N PHE A 88 -1.29 -3.02 -4.99
CA PHE A 88 -1.98 -1.85 -5.55
C PHE A 88 -1.04 -1.05 -6.47
N VAL A 89 0.14 -0.67 -5.98
CA VAL A 89 1.13 0.12 -6.73
C VAL A 89 1.66 -0.66 -7.92
N ALA A 90 2.02 -1.94 -7.72
CA ALA A 90 2.54 -2.79 -8.78
C ALA A 90 1.50 -3.01 -9.89
N LEU A 91 0.25 -3.32 -9.55
CA LEU A 91 -0.80 -3.50 -10.55
C LEU A 91 -1.13 -2.18 -11.24
N SER A 92 -1.15 -1.06 -10.51
CA SER A 92 -1.35 0.28 -11.10
C SER A 92 -0.28 0.57 -12.15
N ALA A 93 0.98 0.26 -11.86
CA ALA A 93 2.08 0.41 -12.81
C ALA A 93 1.97 -0.56 -13.99
N LEU A 94 1.60 -1.83 -13.77
CA LEU A 94 1.44 -2.81 -14.85
C LEU A 94 0.30 -2.47 -15.81
N CYS A 95 -0.81 -1.92 -15.30
CA CYS A 95 -1.96 -1.54 -16.10
C CYS A 95 -1.66 -0.36 -17.05
N THR A 96 -0.56 0.37 -16.89
CA THR A 96 -0.14 1.44 -17.84
C THR A 96 0.12 0.94 -19.26
N VAL A 97 0.36 -0.37 -19.44
CA VAL A 97 0.50 -1.00 -20.75
C VAL A 97 -0.82 -0.99 -21.53
N ILE A 98 -1.97 -0.85 -20.85
CA ILE A 98 -3.29 -0.83 -21.49
C ILE A 98 -3.52 0.56 -22.12
N PRO A 99 -3.74 0.65 -23.43
CA PRO A 99 -3.97 1.93 -24.08
C PRO A 99 -5.25 2.58 -23.53
N GLY A 100 -5.14 3.84 -23.09
CA GLY A 100 -6.24 4.60 -22.48
C GLY A 100 -6.41 4.42 -20.97
N TYR A 101 -5.53 3.66 -20.31
CA TYR A 101 -5.47 3.58 -18.85
C TYR A 101 -4.58 4.68 -18.28
N GLU A 102 -5.12 5.51 -17.38
CA GLU A 102 -4.34 6.43 -16.58
C GLU A 102 -4.14 5.87 -15.18
N PRO A 103 -2.89 5.63 -14.74
CA PRO A 103 -2.64 5.03 -13.44
C PRO A 103 -3.11 5.97 -12.33
N PRO A 104 -3.89 5.49 -11.34
CA PRO A 104 -4.31 6.32 -10.21
C PRO A 104 -3.11 6.86 -9.43
N THR A 105 -1.99 6.13 -9.40
CA THR A 105 -0.71 6.56 -8.82
C THR A 105 -0.07 7.75 -9.54
N GLY A 106 -0.53 8.13 -10.73
CA GLY A 106 -0.13 9.36 -11.42
C GLY A 106 -0.80 10.62 -10.86
N SER A 107 -1.80 10.48 -10.00
CA SER A 107 -2.44 11.61 -9.33
C SER A 107 -1.80 11.90 -7.97
N LEU A 108 -1.56 13.17 -7.68
CA LEU A 108 -0.96 13.60 -6.42
C LEU A 108 -1.87 13.29 -5.22
N SER A 109 -3.19 13.30 -5.42
CA SER A 109 -4.15 12.92 -4.38
C SER A 109 -4.03 11.46 -3.97
N THR A 110 -3.80 10.54 -4.91
CA THR A 110 -3.66 9.11 -4.59
C THR A 110 -2.34 8.85 -3.89
N THR A 111 -1.22 9.41 -4.37
CA THR A 111 0.08 9.28 -3.70
C THR A 111 0.07 9.90 -2.32
N ALA A 112 -0.51 11.09 -2.13
CA ALA A 112 -0.66 11.70 -0.82
C ALA A 112 -1.52 10.87 0.13
N ALA A 113 -2.63 10.28 -0.35
CA ALA A 113 -3.47 9.41 0.47
C ALA A 113 -2.72 8.15 0.94
N LEU A 114 -1.99 7.49 0.04
CA LEU A 114 -1.16 6.33 0.39
C LEU A 114 -0.04 6.71 1.38
N ALA A 115 0.62 7.85 1.17
CA ALA A 115 1.64 8.36 2.08
C ALA A 115 1.09 8.61 3.48
N LEU A 116 -0.09 9.22 3.60
CA LEU A 116 -0.77 9.40 4.88
C LEU A 116 -1.13 8.07 5.55
N CYS A 117 -1.59 7.07 4.79
CA CYS A 117 -1.83 5.73 5.34
C CYS A 117 -0.55 5.13 5.92
N VAL A 118 0.59 5.24 5.22
CA VAL A 118 1.89 4.75 5.71
C VAL A 118 2.36 5.56 6.93
N MET A 119 2.19 6.88 6.91
CA MET A 119 2.55 7.79 8.00
C MET A 119 1.82 7.43 9.30
N VAL A 120 0.58 6.96 9.23
CA VAL A 120 -0.16 6.49 10.41
C VAL A 120 0.19 5.04 10.75
N ALA A 121 0.38 4.18 9.75
CA ALA A 121 0.68 2.77 9.96
C ALA A 121 2.04 2.53 10.63
N VAL A 122 3.08 3.29 10.26
CA VAL A 122 4.43 3.13 10.81
C VAL A 122 4.45 3.31 12.34
N PRO A 123 3.89 4.40 12.91
CA PRO A 123 3.77 4.53 14.36
C PRO A 123 2.88 3.47 14.99
N LEU A 124 1.75 3.11 14.37
CA LEU A 124 0.86 2.09 14.92
C LEU A 124 1.57 0.75 15.08
N PHE A 125 2.27 0.29 14.04
CA PHE A 125 3.03 -0.95 14.13
C PHE A 125 4.23 -0.85 15.08
N GLY A 126 4.90 0.31 15.15
CA GLY A 126 5.98 0.56 16.10
C GLY A 126 5.51 0.48 17.56
N ILE A 127 4.33 1.05 17.86
CA ILE A 127 3.67 0.96 19.16
C ILE A 127 3.23 -0.46 19.45
N GLU A 128 2.73 -1.21 18.46
CA GLU A 128 2.29 -2.59 18.64
C GLU A 128 3.46 -3.55 18.94
N GLU A 129 4.66 -3.30 18.39
CA GLU A 129 5.84 -4.12 18.68
C GLU A 129 6.54 -3.77 20.00
N GLN A 130 6.65 -2.47 20.31
CA GLN A 130 7.49 -2.01 21.44
C GLN A 130 6.67 -1.51 22.64
N GLY A 131 5.35 -1.45 22.51
CA GLY A 131 4.46 -0.76 23.45
C GLY A 131 4.60 0.76 23.36
N VAL A 132 3.57 1.48 23.81
CA VAL A 132 3.56 2.97 23.78
C VAL A 132 4.79 3.56 24.47
N GLY A 133 5.14 3.03 25.65
CA GLY A 133 6.30 3.49 26.42
C GLY A 133 7.65 3.10 25.81
N GLY A 134 7.75 1.93 25.15
CA GLY A 134 8.98 1.52 24.46
C GLY A 134 9.21 2.31 23.19
N TYR A 135 8.14 2.59 22.43
CA TYR A 135 8.17 3.42 21.24
C TYR A 135 8.58 4.86 21.56
N LEU A 136 7.95 5.50 22.56
CA LEU A 136 8.36 6.83 23.06
C LEU A 136 9.81 6.86 23.54
N LYS A 137 10.25 5.81 24.24
CA LYS A 137 11.65 5.69 24.70
C LYS A 137 12.63 5.50 23.54
N SER A 138 12.19 4.98 22.40
CA SER A 138 12.99 4.88 21.18
C SER A 138 13.35 6.27 20.63
N TYR A 139 12.42 7.24 20.67
CA TYR A 139 12.71 8.63 20.28
C TYR A 139 13.69 9.35 21.20
N VAL A 140 13.73 8.93 22.46
CA VAL A 140 14.54 9.56 23.53
C VAL A 140 15.95 8.94 23.61
N LYS A 141 16.20 7.80 22.95
CA LYS A 141 17.50 7.12 22.97
C LYS A 141 18.41 7.59 21.83
N PRO A 142 19.73 7.74 22.07
CA PRO A 142 20.44 7.65 23.34
C PRO A 142 20.30 8.89 24.24
N THR A 143 19.92 10.06 23.69
CA THR A 143 19.80 11.33 24.43
C THR A 143 18.51 12.06 24.05
N PHE A 144 17.81 12.65 25.04
CA PHE A 144 16.57 13.41 24.85
C PHE A 144 16.66 14.57 23.83
N ILE A 145 17.87 15.08 23.57
CA ILE A 145 18.14 16.13 22.56
C ILE A 145 17.85 15.66 21.13
N MET A 146 17.86 14.34 20.85
CA MET A 146 17.54 13.79 19.52
C MET A 146 16.05 13.74 19.21
N LEU A 147 15.18 13.94 20.20
CA LEU A 147 13.73 13.82 20.07
C LEU A 147 13.14 14.74 18.97
N PRO A 148 13.44 16.06 18.91
CA PRO A 148 12.96 16.91 17.82
C PRO A 148 13.51 16.51 16.45
N PHE A 149 14.77 16.07 16.37
CA PHE A 149 15.38 15.59 15.11
C PHE A 149 14.72 14.30 14.59
N ASN A 150 14.42 13.36 15.48
CA ASN A 150 13.77 12.10 15.12
C ASN A 150 12.35 12.32 14.58
N ILE A 151 11.58 13.24 15.19
CA ILE A 151 10.23 13.59 14.71
C ILE A 151 10.30 14.24 13.32
N ILE A 152 11.22 15.21 13.12
CA ILE A 152 11.40 15.86 11.83
C ILE A 152 11.84 14.86 10.76
N SER A 153 12.77 13.95 11.10
CA SER A 153 13.27 12.91 10.20
C SER A 153 12.18 11.94 9.75
N GLU A 154 11.30 11.54 10.66
CA GLU A 154 10.20 10.63 10.34
C GLU A 154 9.14 11.30 9.47
N LEU A 155 8.77 12.55 9.79
CA LEU A 155 7.88 13.35 8.95
C LEU A 155 8.47 13.58 7.55
N SER A 156 9.77 13.86 7.47
CA SER A 156 10.50 14.04 6.20
C SER A 156 10.64 12.75 5.39
N ARG A 157 10.53 11.57 6.02
CA ARG A 157 10.56 10.29 5.31
C ARG A 157 9.19 9.98 4.68
N THR A 158 8.11 10.50 5.26
CA THR A 158 6.73 10.26 4.80
C THR A 158 6.20 11.29 3.80
N LEU A 159 6.79 12.48 3.74
CA LEU A 159 6.46 13.56 2.80
C LEU A 159 7.35 13.53 1.56
#